data_AF-A0A916EN68-F1
#
_entry.id   AF-A0A916EN68-F1
#
_cell.length_a   1.000
_cell.length_b   1.000
_cell.length_c   1.000
_cell.angle_alpha   90.00
_cell.angle_beta   90.00
_cell.angle_gamma   90.00
#
_symmetry.space_group_name_H-M   'P 1'
#
loop_
_entity.id
_entity.type
_entity.pdbx_description
1 polymer ?
#
loop_
_entity_poly.entity_id
_entity_poly.type
_entity_poly.pdbx_seq_one_letter_code
_entity_poly.pdbx_strand_id
1 'polypeptide(L)' 'MAVTQHTPQVTDDVSPERMAAAGVPLALARWYHLIGKRLRRYSEWDIDRIMEVRMRVAQSGA' A
#
# COMPACT_ATOMS: atom_id res chain seq x y z
N MET A 1 12.00 -7.32 28.54
CA MET A 1 12.15 -6.37 27.41
C MET A 1 11.09 -6.74 26.37
N ALA A 2 10.05 -5.92 26.23
CA ALA A 2 8.98 -6.18 25.27
C ALA A 2 9.33 -5.49 23.96
N VAL A 3 9.65 -6.27 22.93
CA VAL A 3 9.74 -5.76 21.55
C VAL A 3 8.31 -5.59 21.07
N THR A 4 7.73 -4.42 21.31
CA THR A 4 6.50 -4.00 20.64
C THR A 4 6.83 -3.81 19.17
N GLN A 5 6.71 -4.89 18.40
CA GLN A 5 6.56 -4.81 16.96
C GLN A 5 5.33 -3.96 16.69
N HIS A 6 5.54 -2.65 16.54
CA HIS A 6 4.59 -1.79 15.85
C HIS A 6 4.57 -2.25 14.40
N THR A 7 3.91 -3.38 14.11
CA THR A 7 3.32 -3.58 12.79
C THR A 7 2.35 -2.43 12.63
N PRO A 8 2.61 -1.45 11.75
CA PRO A 8 1.61 -0.46 11.45
C PRO A 8 0.46 -1.28 10.84
N GLN A 9 -0.60 -1.51 11.62
CA GLN A 9 -1.90 -1.93 11.10
C GLN A 9 -2.52 -0.77 10.29
N VAL A 10 -1.71 -0.16 9.43
CA VAL A 10 -2.15 0.69 8.35
C VAL A 10 -2.63 -0.28 7.27
N THR A 11 -3.69 -1.02 7.59
CA THR A 11 -4.60 -1.54 6.58
C THR A 11 -5.33 -0.32 6.04
N ASP A 12 -4.57 0.54 5.35
CA ASP A 12 -5.11 1.59 4.53
C ASP A 12 -5.93 0.84 3.50
N ASP A 13 -7.25 0.83 3.68
CA ASP A 13 -8.19 0.22 2.74
C ASP A 13 -8.29 1.16 1.53
N VAL A 14 -7.15 1.29 0.84
CA VAL A 14 -7.03 2.09 -0.36
C VAL A 14 -7.80 1.31 -1.41
N SER A 15 -9.01 1.79 -1.69
CA SER A 15 -9.87 1.22 -2.69
C SER A 15 -9.27 1.43 -4.09
N PRO A 16 -9.55 0.55 -5.08
CA PRO A 16 -9.11 0.74 -6.46
C PRO A 16 -9.50 2.10 -7.03
N GLU A 17 -10.65 2.64 -6.64
CA GLU A 17 -11.15 3.95 -7.05
C GLU A 17 -10.26 5.07 -6.52
N ARG A 18 -9.83 4.99 -5.25
CA ARG A 18 -8.87 5.96 -4.67
C ARG A 18 -7.50 5.86 -5.31
N MET A 19 -7.04 4.65 -5.66
CA MET A 19 -5.80 4.45 -6.41
C MET A 19 -5.88 5.08 -7.80
N ALA A 20 -7.00 4.89 -8.51
CA ALA A 20 -7.22 5.46 -9.83
C ALA A 20 -7.26 6.99 -9.78
N ALA A 21 -7.97 7.56 -8.80
CA ALA A 21 -8.01 9.01 -8.58
C ALA A 21 -6.61 9.58 -8.29
N ALA A 22 -5.77 8.82 -7.58
CA ALA A 22 -4.39 9.18 -7.26
C ALA A 22 -3.38 8.94 -8.40
N GLY A 23 -3.83 8.56 -9.60
CA GLY A 23 -2.94 8.30 -10.74
C GLY A 23 -2.01 7.10 -10.53
N VAL A 24 -2.40 6.14 -9.69
CA VAL A 24 -1.68 4.87 -9.54
C VAL A 24 -1.88 4.04 -10.81
N PRO A 25 -0.80 3.53 -11.45
CA PRO A 25 -0.93 2.71 -12.65
C PRO A 25 -1.77 1.46 -12.40
N LEU A 26 -2.63 1.08 -13.35
CA LEU A 26 -3.56 -0.04 -13.21
C LEU A 26 -2.87 -1.34 -12.78
N ALA A 27 -1.72 -1.66 -13.36
CA ALA A 27 -0.96 -2.86 -13.01
C ALA A 27 -0.54 -2.88 -11.52
N LEU A 28 -0.09 -1.72 -11.02
CA LEU A 28 0.31 -1.54 -9.63
C LEU A 28 -0.89 -1.58 -8.68
N ALA A 29 -1.98 -0.88 -9.02
CA ALA A 29 -3.21 -0.89 -8.24
C ALA A 29 -3.81 -2.31 -8.13
N ARG A 30 -3.82 -3.05 -9.25
CA ARG A 30 -4.27 -4.44 -9.30
C ARG A 30 -3.41 -5.35 -8.42
N TRP A 31 -2.09 -5.22 -8.53
CA TRP A 31 -1.16 -5.99 -7.70
C TRP A 31 -1.37 -5.68 -6.22
N TYR A 32 -1.44 -4.41 -5.84
CA TYR A 32 -1.63 -3.99 -4.44
C TYR A 32 -2.96 -4.53 -3.87
N HIS A 33 -4.05 -4.39 -4.64
CA HIS A 33 -5.38 -4.82 -4.20
C HIS A 33 -5.50 -6.34 -4.05
N LEU A 34 -4.90 -7.12 -4.95
CA LEU A 34 -5.03 -8.58 -4.95
C LEU A 34 -3.98 -9.26 -4.06
N ILE A 35 -2.77 -8.71 -4.01
CA ILE A 35 -1.58 -9.34 -3.41
C ILE A 35 -1.06 -8.47 -2.28
N GLY A 36 -0.62 -7.24 -2.58
CA GLY A 36 0.14 -6.38 -1.66
C GLY A 36 -0.52 -6.19 -0.29
N LYS A 37 -1.84 -5.97 -0.24
CA LYS A 37 -2.59 -5.79 1.02
C LYS A 37 -2.76 -7.07 1.86
N ARG A 38 -2.46 -8.24 1.31
CA ARG A 38 -2.63 -9.56 1.94
C ARG A 38 -1.31 -10.23 2.32
N LEU A 39 -0.18 -9.59 2.02
CA LEU A 39 1.14 -10.12 2.34
C LEU A 39 1.36 -10.15 3.85
N ARG A 40 1.82 -11.31 4.36
CA ARG A 40 2.23 -11.46 5.78
C ARG A 40 3.72 -11.24 6.00
N ARG A 41 4.50 -11.27 4.92
CA ARG A 41 5.94 -10.98 4.88
C ARG A 41 6.19 -10.14 3.64
N TYR A 42 7.05 -9.15 3.76
CA TYR A 42 7.37 -8.23 2.69
C TYR A 42 8.83 -8.44 2.28
N SER A 43 9.08 -8.55 0.98
CA SER A 43 10.38 -8.31 0.39
C SER A 43 10.63 -6.81 0.24
N GLU A 44 11.87 -6.40 -0.03
CA GLU A 44 12.20 -5.01 -0.34
C GLU A 44 11.39 -4.49 -1.54
N TRP A 45 11.22 -5.34 -2.56
CA TRP A 45 10.40 -5.02 -3.73
C TRP A 45 8.92 -4.79 -3.36
N ASP A 46 8.36 -5.57 -2.42
CA ASP A 46 6.98 -5.37 -1.96
C ASP A 46 6.84 -4.03 -1.21
N ILE A 47 7.83 -3.70 -0.37
CA ILE A 47 7.85 -2.46 0.41
C ILE A 47 7.85 -1.25 -0.52
N ASP A 48 8.73 -1.23 -1.52
CA ASP A 48 8.84 -0.12 -2.47
C ASP A 48 7.52 0.12 -3.20
N ARG A 49 6.86 -0.95 -3.64
CA ARG A 49 5.57 -0.86 -4.34
C ARG A 49 4.43 -0.41 -3.45
N ILE A 50 4.39 -0.89 -2.20
CA ILE A 50 3.37 -0.46 -1.23
C ILE A 50 3.57 1.01 -0.86
N MET A 51 4.82 1.45 -0.68
CA MET A 51 5.14 2.85 -0.42
C MET A 51 4.78 3.75 -1.60
N GLU A 52 5.07 3.31 -2.83
CA GLU A 52 4.70 4.04 -4.04
C GLU A 52 3.17 4.31 -4.10
N VAL A 53 2.36 3.28 -3.86
CA VAL A 53 0.89 3.42 -3.82
C VAL A 53 0.47 4.39 -2.73
N ARG A 54 0.98 4.23 -1.50
CA ARG A 54 0.62 5.07 -0.36
C ARG A 54 1.01 6.52 -0.57
N MET A 55 2.20 6.80 -1.09
CA MET A 55 2.65 8.17 -1.36
C MET A 55 1.75 8.86 -2.39
N ARG A 56 1.43 8.18 -3.49
CA ARG A 56 0.53 8.74 -4.53
C ARG A 56 -0.85 9.05 -3.97
N VAL A 57 -1.41 8.14 -3.17
CA VAL A 57 -2.73 8.32 -2.55
C VAL A 57 -2.72 9.45 -1.52
N ALA A 58 -1.68 9.53 -0.68
CA ALA A 58 -1.53 10.61 0.29
C ALA A 58 -1.41 11.99 -0.39
N GLN A 59 -0.70 12.08 -1.52
CA GLN A 59 -0.56 13.30 -2.31
C GLN A 59 -1.85 13.70 -3.03
N SER A 60 -2.69 12.73 -3.39
CA SER A 60 -3.98 12.97 -4.04
C SER A 60 -5.09 13.40 -3.08
N GLY A 61 -4.88 13.30 -1.77
CA GLY A 61 -5.86 13.66 -0.73
C GLY A 61 -5.79 15.10 -0.24
N ALA A 62 -5.13 16.00 -0.97
CA ALA A 62 -5.09 17.44 -0.73
C ALA A 62 -6.30 18.16 -1.35
#